data_AF-A0A6F8Y7Z8-F1
#
_entry.id   AF-A0A6F8Y7Z8-F1
#
_cell.length_a   1.000
_cell.length_b   1.000
_cell.length_c   1.000
_cell.angle_alpha   90.00
_cell.angle_beta   90.00
_cell.angle_gamma   90.00
#
_symmetry.space_group_name_H-M   'P 1'
#
loop_
_entity.id
_entity.type
_entity.pdbx_description
1 polymer ?
#
loop_
_entity_poly.entity_id
_entity_poly.type
_entity_poly.pdbx_seq_one_letter_code
_entity_poly.pdbx_strand_id
1 'polypeptide(L)'
;MPDLGLDRIEGKDPKVAGSEPVTSPDQRKPGSRKASRISAFVVAVILLSMLFGNHQGRTEDIFLIVIAAGLLLALVGDVILRRNGLRS
;
A
#
# COMPACT_ATOMS: atom_id res chain seq x y z
N MET A 1 51.05 4.65 -34.72
CA MET A 1 50.48 4.78 -33.37
C MET A 1 49.31 3.80 -33.29
N PRO A 2 49.37 2.73 -32.47
CA PRO A 2 48.24 1.82 -32.32
C PRO A 2 47.19 2.46 -31.38
N ASP A 3 45.94 2.32 -31.80
CA ASP A 3 44.69 2.72 -31.19
C ASP A 3 44.38 1.88 -29.93
N LEU A 4 44.62 2.48 -28.76
CA LEU A 4 44.33 1.89 -27.46
C LEU A 4 42.82 1.88 -27.16
N GLY A 5 42.10 0.90 -27.70
CA GLY A 5 40.98 0.17 -27.08
C GLY A 5 39.94 0.91 -26.21
N LEU A 6 39.47 2.08 -26.61
CA LEU A 6 38.38 2.80 -25.91
C LEU A 6 37.00 2.16 -26.15
N ASP A 7 36.91 1.31 -27.17
CA ASP A 7 35.78 0.48 -27.58
C ASP A 7 35.45 -0.66 -26.58
N ARG A 8 36.32 -0.93 -25.60
CA ARG A 8 36.03 -1.87 -24.49
C ARG A 8 35.15 -1.26 -23.39
N ILE A 9 35.04 0.07 -23.34
CA ILE A 9 34.36 0.80 -22.26
C ILE A 9 32.88 1.12 -22.61
N GLU A 10 32.29 0.53 -23.66
CA GLU A 10 30.94 0.94 -24.13
C GLU A 10 29.82 -0.09 -23.87
N GLY A 11 30.08 -1.21 -23.18
CA GLY A 11 29.11 -2.32 -23.14
C GLY A 11 28.75 -2.91 -21.78
N LYS A 12 29.28 -2.41 -20.67
CA LYS A 12 29.05 -3.05 -19.37
C LYS A 12 28.98 -2.03 -18.26
N ASP A 13 27.76 -1.57 -17.99
CA ASP A 13 27.44 -1.00 -16.70
C ASP A 13 27.96 -1.97 -15.63
N PRO A 14 28.85 -1.56 -14.72
CA PRO A 14 29.30 -2.42 -13.65
C PRO A 14 28.06 -2.84 -12.85
N LYS A 15 27.76 -4.15 -12.83
CA LYS A 15 26.75 -4.74 -11.94
C LYS A 15 27.18 -4.44 -10.50
N VAL A 16 26.71 -3.32 -9.96
CA VAL A 16 26.94 -2.91 -8.58
C VAL A 16 26.26 -3.94 -7.68
N ALA A 17 27.04 -4.69 -6.92
CA ALA A 17 26.59 -5.83 -6.09
C ALA A 17 25.70 -5.44 -4.89
N GLY A 18 25.12 -4.23 -4.87
CA GLY A 18 24.31 -3.70 -3.77
C GLY A 18 22.98 -3.09 -4.19
N SER A 19 22.60 -3.14 -5.47
CA SER A 19 21.36 -2.54 -5.98
C SER A 19 20.19 -3.54 -6.14
N GLU A 20 20.38 -4.79 -5.74
CA GLU A 20 19.30 -5.78 -5.78
C GLU A 20 18.45 -5.63 -4.50
N PRO A 21 17.11 -5.52 -4.62
CA PRO A 21 16.24 -5.39 -3.45
C PRO A 21 16.42 -6.59 -2.51
N VAL A 22 16.96 -6.37 -1.32
CA VAL A 22 17.10 -7.40 -0.29
C VAL A 22 15.73 -7.62 0.34
N THR A 23 14.99 -8.60 -0.18
CA THR A 23 13.70 -9.00 0.36
C THR A 23 13.85 -10.21 1.28
N SER A 24 13.31 -10.17 2.49
CA SER A 24 13.22 -11.35 3.36
C SER A 24 12.32 -12.43 2.73
N PRO A 25 12.53 -13.72 3.03
CA PRO A 25 11.73 -14.82 2.46
C PRO A 25 10.21 -14.64 2.63
N ASP A 26 9.78 -13.99 3.73
CA ASP A 26 8.38 -13.71 4.03
C ASP A 26 7.77 -12.61 3.15
N GLN A 27 8.56 -11.64 2.67
CA GLN A 27 8.09 -10.59 1.74
C GLN A 27 7.63 -11.14 0.39
N ARG A 28 8.03 -12.38 0.05
CA ARG A 28 7.59 -13.07 -1.17
C ARG A 28 6.20 -13.69 -1.03
N LYS A 29 5.62 -13.72 0.17
CA LYS A 29 4.29 -14.28 0.38
C LYS A 29 3.26 -13.44 -0.38
N PRO A 30 2.44 -14.04 -1.26
CA PRO A 30 1.43 -13.31 -1.99
C PRO A 30 0.37 -12.79 -1.01
N GLY A 31 0.32 -11.46 -0.86
CA GLY A 31 -0.75 -10.77 -0.14
C GLY A 31 -1.81 -10.22 -1.08
N SER A 32 -3.09 -10.36 -0.73
CA SER A 32 -4.21 -9.89 -1.55
C SER A 32 -4.63 -8.46 -1.21
N ARG A 33 -3.78 -7.48 -1.54
CA ARG A 33 -4.03 -6.05 -1.24
C ARG A 33 -5.37 -5.53 -1.74
N LYS A 34 -5.78 -5.97 -2.94
CA LYS A 34 -7.09 -5.62 -3.51
C LYS A 34 -8.22 -6.12 -2.62
N ALA A 35 -8.12 -7.34 -2.11
CA ALA A 35 -9.11 -7.90 -1.19
C ALA A 35 -9.14 -7.12 0.12
N SER A 36 -7.98 -6.78 0.71
CA SER A 36 -7.91 -5.96 1.93
C SER A 36 -8.55 -4.58 1.77
N ARG A 37 -8.37 -3.93 0.61
CA ARG A 37 -9.00 -2.63 0.35
C ARG A 37 -10.52 -2.74 0.21
N ILE A 38 -10.98 -3.76 -0.51
CA ILE A 38 -12.41 -4.02 -0.70
C ILE A 38 -13.06 -4.35 0.65
N SER A 39 -12.44 -5.21 1.47
CA SER A 39 -12.99 -5.57 2.78
C SER A 39 -13.06 -4.36 3.71
N ALA A 40 -12.01 -3.53 3.77
CA ALA A 40 -12.03 -2.30 4.57
C ALA A 40 -13.15 -1.34 4.13
N PHE A 41 -13.37 -1.19 2.82
CA PHE A 41 -14.43 -0.35 2.29
C PHE A 41 -15.83 -0.93 2.61
N VAL A 42 -16.02 -2.23 2.41
CA VAL A 42 -17.29 -2.92 2.72
C VAL A 42 -17.62 -2.79 4.20
N VAL A 43 -16.66 -2.99 5.11
CA VAL A 43 -16.86 -2.82 6.55
C VAL A 43 -17.25 -1.38 6.89
N ALA A 44 -16.59 -0.38 6.28
CA ALA A 44 -16.96 1.02 6.50
C ALA A 44 -18.41 1.31 6.06
N VAL A 45 -18.85 0.76 4.92
CA VAL A 45 -20.24 0.90 4.45
C VAL A 45 -21.23 0.23 5.42
N ILE A 46 -20.91 -0.95 5.93
CA ILE A 46 -21.76 -1.65 6.91
C ILE A 46 -21.90 -0.81 8.19
N LEU A 47 -20.80 -0.29 8.73
CA LEU A 47 -20.81 0.56 9.93
C LEU A 47 -21.66 1.82 9.73
N LEU A 48 -21.58 2.47 8.57
CA LEU A 48 -22.42 3.64 8.28
C LEU A 48 -23.89 3.28 8.05
N SER A 49 -24.16 2.10 7.50
CA SER A 49 -25.52 1.58 7.34
C SER A 49 -26.18 1.34 8.70
N MET A 50 -25.39 0.97 9.72
CA MET A 50 -25.87 0.80 11.09
C MET A 50 -26.29 2.12 11.75
N LEU A 51 -26.03 3.30 11.18
CA LEU A 51 -26.61 4.55 11.70
C LEU A 51 -28.14 4.62 11.50
N PHE A 52 -28.67 3.79 10.60
CA PHE A 52 -30.09 3.71 10.31
C PHE A 52 -30.69 2.50 11.05
N GLY A 53 -31.46 2.75 12.10
CA GLY A 53 -32.02 1.66 12.90
C GLY A 53 -32.60 2.14 14.23
N ASN A 54 -32.74 1.21 15.18
CA ASN A 54 -33.35 1.44 16.48
C ASN A 54 -32.38 2.04 17.52
N HIS A 55 -31.58 3.04 17.12
CA HIS A 55 -30.64 3.70 18.03
C HIS A 55 -31.38 4.78 18.83
N GLN A 56 -31.34 4.66 20.16
CA GLN A 56 -31.93 5.65 21.09
C GLN A 56 -30.87 6.57 21.71
N GLY A 57 -29.58 6.21 21.59
CA GLY A 57 -28.47 6.96 22.17
C GLY A 57 -27.39 7.30 21.14
N ARG A 58 -26.88 8.53 21.18
CA ARG A 58 -25.87 9.04 20.22
C ARG A 58 -24.46 8.50 20.45
N THR A 59 -24.21 7.83 21.57
CA THR A 59 -22.89 7.28 21.88
C THR A 59 -22.47 6.23 20.87
N GLU A 60 -23.38 5.35 20.46
CA GLU A 60 -23.10 4.31 19.46
C GLU A 60 -22.77 4.94 18.09
N ASP A 61 -23.55 5.93 17.66
CA ASP A 61 -23.31 6.66 16.42
C ASP A 61 -21.89 7.25 16.35
N ILE A 62 -21.39 7.80 17.46
CA ILE A 62 -20.04 8.35 17.53
C ILE A 62 -19.01 7.26 17.26
N PHE A 63 -19.13 6.08 17.86
CA PHE A 63 -18.21 4.98 17.62
C PHE A 63 -18.31 4.46 16.18
N LEU A 64 -19.51 4.28 15.64
CA LEU A 64 -19.71 3.85 14.25
C LEU A 64 -19.05 4.82 13.26
N ILE A 65 -19.27 6.13 13.44
CA ILE A 65 -18.70 7.18 12.59
C ILE A 65 -17.18 7.23 12.72
N VAL A 66 -16.63 7.22 13.94
CA VAL A 66 -15.18 7.31 14.17
C VAL A 66 -14.46 6.11 13.56
N ILE A 67 -14.98 4.90 13.73
CA ILE A 67 -14.37 3.68 13.18
C ILE A 67 -14.47 3.70 11.64
N ALA A 68 -15.63 4.03 11.08
CA ALA A 68 -15.80 4.13 9.64
C ALA A 68 -14.87 5.18 9.01
N ALA A 69 -14.78 6.37 9.61
CA ALA A 69 -13.88 7.43 9.17
C ALA A 69 -12.42 6.99 9.25
N GLY A 70 -12.02 6.31 10.34
CA GLY A 70 -10.67 5.74 10.48
C GLY A 70 -10.31 4.75 9.37
N LEU A 71 -11.23 3.84 9.01
CA LEU A 71 -11.02 2.90 7.90
C LEU A 71 -10.87 3.60 6.55
N LEU A 72 -11.72 4.59 6.27
CA LEU A 72 -11.65 5.36 5.02
C LEU A 72 -10.37 6.19 4.92
N LEU A 73 -9.95 6.82 6.02
CA LEU A 73 -8.68 7.55 6.09
C LEU A 73 -7.49 6.61 5.86
N ALA A 74 -7.50 5.41 6.45
CA ALA A 74 -6.46 4.40 6.22
C ALA A 74 -6.41 3.95 4.75
N LEU A 75 -7.57 3.76 4.10
CA LEU A 75 -7.66 3.44 2.67
C LEU A 75 -7.06 4.54 1.79
N VAL A 76 -7.45 5.79 2.05
CA VAL A 76 -6.92 6.95 1.33
C VAL A 76 -5.42 7.09 1.55
N GLY A 77 -4.95 6.92 2.79
CA GLY A 77 -3.54 6.91 3.15
C GLY A 77 -2.76 5.82 2.41
N ASP A 78 -3.27 4.58 2.36
CA ASP A 78 -2.66 3.47 1.63
C ASP A 78 -2.54 3.78 0.12
N VAL A 79 -3.56 4.42 -0.47
CA VAL A 79 -3.53 4.83 -1.87
C VAL A 79 -2.50 5.94 -2.11
N ILE A 80 -2.52 7.00 -1.31
CA ILE A 80 -1.59 8.13 -1.46
C ILE A 80 -0.15 7.68 -1.27
N LEU A 81 0.15 6.95 -0.19
CA LEU A 81 1.50 6.54 0.15
C LEU A 81 2.12 5.64 -0.93
N ARG A 82 1.32 4.77 -1.54
CA ARG A 82 1.77 3.91 -2.65
C ARG A 82 1.88 4.63 -3.98
N ARG A 83 1.01 5.62 -4.24
CA ARG A 83 1.17 6.51 -5.40
C ARG A 83 2.46 7.33 -5.30
N ASN A 84 2.87 7.67 -4.09
CA ASN A 84 4.08 8.45 -3.81
C ASN A 84 5.35 7.59 -3.72
N GLY A 85 5.29 6.32 -4.14
CA GLY A 85 6.48 5.49 -4.29
C GLY A 85 6.81 4.58 -3.10
N LEU A 86 5.88 4.39 -2.14
CA LEU A 86 6.02 3.30 -1.18
C LEU A 86 5.92 1.95 -1.92
N ARG A 87 7.09 1.42 -2.27
CA ARG A 87 7.24 0.14 -2.97
C ARG A 87 6.95 -1.01 -2.00
N SER A 88 6.28 -2.02 -2.56
CA SER A 88 5.93 -3.27 -1.87
C SER A 88 7.15 -3.98 -1.33
#